data_AF-A0AAV9LPA8-F1
#
_entry.id   AF-A0AAV9LPA8-F1
#
_cell.length_a   1.000
_cell.length_b   1.000
_cell.length_c   1.000
_cell.angle_alpha   90.00
_cell.angle_beta   90.00
_cell.angle_gamma   90.00
#
_symmetry.space_group_name_H-M   'P 1'
#
loop_
_entity.id
_entity.type
_entity.pdbx_description
1 polymer ?
#
loop_
_entity_poly.entity_id
_entity_poly.type
_entity_poly.pdbx_seq_one_letter_code
_entity_poly.pdbx_strand_id
1 'polypeptide(L)' 'MANAQGRFTVKSAWQIMRNKQETRRDCELLWNKELPFKINFFLWKVWKRRIATDDNLKKMRII' A
#
# COMPACT_ATOMS: atom_id res chain seq x y z
N MET A 1 5.52 -22.61 -3.75
CA MET A 1 5.63 -24.08 -3.84
C MET A 1 4.26 -24.61 -4.28
N ALA A 2 4.20 -25.39 -5.36
CA ALA A 2 2.96 -25.96 -5.85
C ALA A 2 2.40 -26.94 -4.81
N ASN A 3 1.11 -26.83 -4.52
CA ASN A 3 0.45 -27.58 -3.47
C ASN A 3 0.35 -29.06 -3.91
N ALA A 4 1.20 -29.94 -3.37
CA ALA A 4 1.28 -31.36 -3.77
C ALA A 4 0.07 -32.22 -3.32
N GLN A 5 -0.95 -31.58 -2.72
CA GLN A 5 -2.09 -32.24 -2.09
C GLN A 5 -3.32 -32.38 -3.02
N GLY A 6 -3.17 -32.15 -4.33
CA GLY A 6 -4.22 -32.41 -5.35
C GLY A 6 -5.47 -31.51 -5.30
N ARG A 7 -5.58 -30.60 -4.32
CA ARG A 7 -6.68 -29.63 -4.22
C ARG A 7 -6.36 -28.37 -5.02
N PHE A 8 -6.78 -28.36 -6.29
CA PHE A 8 -6.73 -27.19 -7.16
C PHE A 8 -8.04 -26.42 -7.06
N THR A 9 -7.98 -25.23 -6.47
CA THR A 9 -9.11 -24.30 -6.46
C THR A 9 -8.74 -23.05 -7.26
N VAL A 10 -9.74 -22.36 -7.80
CA VAL A 10 -9.53 -21.06 -8.46
C VAL A 10 -8.80 -20.09 -7.53
N LYS A 11 -9.09 -20.15 -6.22
CA LYS A 11 -8.42 -19.37 -5.18
C LYS A 11 -6.92 -19.66 -5.07
N SER A 12 -6.52 -20.93 -5.09
CA SER A 12 -5.10 -21.31 -5.02
C SER A 12 -4.34 -20.94 -6.29
N ALA A 13 -4.94 -21.10 -7.46
CA ALA A 13 -4.35 -20.66 -8.73
C ALA A 13 -4.15 -19.14 -8.73
N TRP A 14 -5.16 -18.38 -8.31
CA TRP A 14 -5.08 -16.93 -8.17
C TRP A 14 -3.99 -16.47 -7.19
N GLN A 15 -3.81 -17.19 -6.08
CA GLN A 15 -2.75 -16.88 -5.11
C GLN A 15 -1.34 -17.11 -5.64
N ILE A 16 -1.16 -18.02 -6.61
CA ILE A 16 0.12 -18.27 -7.29
C ILE A 16 0.34 -17.25 -8.40
N MET A 17 -0.70 -16.92 -9.16
CA MET A 17 -0.62 -15.97 -10.27
C MET A 17 -0.41 -14.52 -9.81
N ARG A 18 -0.94 -14.15 -8.63
CA ARG A 18 -0.75 -12.79 -8.12
C ARG A 18 0.73 -12.59 -7.76
N ASN A 19 1.35 -11.61 -8.39
CA ASN A 19 2.66 -11.15 -7.99
C ASN A 19 2.49 -10.34 -6.70
N LYS A 20 2.60 -10.98 -5.54
CA LYS A 20 2.57 -10.27 -4.26
C LYS A 20 3.82 -9.40 -4.22
N GLN A 21 3.66 -8.09 -4.39
CA GLN A 21 4.69 -7.17 -3.93
C GLN A 21 4.91 -7.41 -2.44
N GLU A 22 6.17 -7.37 -2.03
CA GLU A 22 6.57 -7.51 -0.64
C GLU A 22 5.76 -6.53 0.22
N THR A 23 5.24 -7.02 1.34
CA THR A 23 4.51 -6.19 2.31
C THR A 23 5.45 -5.12 2.81
N ARG A 24 5.34 -3.93 2.20
CA ARG A 24 6.06 -2.75 2.65
C ARG A 24 5.46 -2.35 4.00
N ARG A 25 6.30 -2.33 5.05
CA ARG A 25 5.95 -1.84 6.39
C ARG A 25 5.25 -0.49 6.33
N ASP A 26 5.70 0.34 5.40
CA ASP A 26 5.13 1.65 5.13
C ASP A 26 3.62 1.57 4.78
N CYS A 27 3.20 0.57 3.99
CA CYS A 27 1.77 0.36 3.65
C CYS A 27 0.96 -0.18 4.85
N GLU A 28 1.57 -0.96 5.73
CA GLU A 28 0.93 -1.45 6.96
C GLU A 28 0.69 -0.30 7.95
N LEU A 29 1.68 0.60 8.09
CA LEU A 29 1.55 1.82 8.91
C LEU A 29 0.48 2.77 8.37
N LEU A 30 0.35 2.87 7.04
CA LEU A 30 -0.57 3.80 6.38
C LEU A 30 -2.05 3.37 6.48
N TRP A 31 -2.29 2.07 6.67
CA TRP A 31 -3.63 1.49 6.77
C TRP A 31 -3.82 0.71 8.09
N ASN A 32 -3.38 1.30 9.21
CA ASN A 32 -3.64 0.72 10.53
C ASN A 32 -5.14 0.85 10.88
N LYS A 33 -5.75 -0.26 11.33
CA LYS A 33 -7.15 -0.33 11.77
C LYS A 33 -7.42 0.41 13.09
N GLU A 34 -6.39 0.63 13.90
CA GLU A 34 -6.47 1.35 15.17
C GLU A 34 -6.60 2.85 14.97
N LEU A 35 -6.19 3.35 13.80
CA LEU A 35 -6.28 4.77 13.47
C LEU A 35 -7.62 5.09 12.79
N PRO A 36 -8.27 6.20 13.18
CA PRO A 36 -9.40 6.74 12.44
C PRO A 36 -9.10 6.92 10.95
N PHE A 37 -10.05 6.55 10.09
CA PHE A 37 -9.90 6.62 8.63
C PHE A 37 -9.43 8.00 8.13
N LYS A 38 -9.86 9.08 8.78
CA LYS A 38 -9.46 10.46 8.45
C LYS A 38 -7.93 10.65 8.53
N ILE A 39 -7.28 10.02 9.50
CA ILE A 39 -5.83 10.09 9.71
C ILE A 39 -5.12 9.25 8.64
N ASN A 40 -5.55 8.01 8.41
CA ASN A 40 -5.00 7.15 7.36
C ASN A 40 -5.10 7.82 5.98
N PHE A 41 -6.25 8.40 5.67
CA PHE A 41 -6.47 9.11 4.40
C PHE A 41 -5.61 10.37 4.29
N PHE A 42 -5.41 11.10 5.39
CA PHE A 42 -4.49 12.23 5.41
C PHE A 42 -3.05 11.78 5.14
N LEU A 43 -2.57 10.75 5.84
CA LEU A 43 -1.23 10.20 5.67
C LEU A 43 -1.01 9.67 4.24
N TRP A 44 -2.02 9.03 3.64
CA TRP A 44 -2.01 8.65 2.23
C TRP A 44 -1.81 9.84 1.28
N LYS A 45 -2.50 10.96 1.52
CA LYS A 45 -2.33 12.20 0.74
C LYS A 45 -0.93 12.79 0.90
N VAL A 46 -0.39 12.77 2.12
CA VAL A 46 0.99 13.21 2.41
C VAL A 46 2.00 12.36 1.67
N TRP A 47 1.87 11.03 1.75
CA TRP A 47 2.75 10.09 1.04
C TRP A 47 2.72 10.34 -0.47
N LYS A 48 1.53 10.52 -1.04
CA LYS A 48 1.36 10.84 -2.46
C LYS A 48 1.81 12.26 -2.82
N ARG A 49 2.33 13.04 -1.86
CA ARG A 49 2.80 14.42 -2.01
C ARG A 49 1.75 15.34 -2.64
N ARG A 50 0.47 15.06 -2.36
CA ARG A 50 -0.68 15.86 -2.85
C ARG A 50 -1.02 17.02 -1.91
N ILE A 51 -0.22 17.24 -0.88
CA ILE A 51 -0.35 18.33 0.07
C ILE A 51 0.81 19.30 -0.18
N ALA A 52 0.46 20.58 -0.22
CA ALA A 52 1.38 21.70 -0.40
C ALA A 52 2.20 21.94 0.87
N THR A 53 3.07 20.98 1.19
CA THR A 53 4.12 21.13 2.20
C THR A 53 5.28 21.90 1.57
N ASP A 54 6.00 22.69 2.37
CA ASP A 54 7.16 23.47 1.93
C ASP A 54 8.17 22.64 1.12
N ASP A 55 8.49 21.41 1.58
CA ASP A 55 9.32 20.46 0.85
C ASP A 55 8.78 20.05 -0.54
N ASN A 56 7.46 19.88 -0.65
CA ASN A 56 6.81 19.53 -1.92
C ASN A 56 6.79 20.73 -2.86
N LEU A 57 6.56 21.93 -2.34
CA LEU A 57 6.56 23.17 -3.11
C LEU A 57 7.95 23.49 -3.66
N LYS A 58 9.00 23.35 -2.83
CA LYS A 58 10.40 23.43 -3.25
C LYS A 58 10.73 22.41 -4.33
N LYS A 59 10.28 21.15 -4.18
CA LYS A 59 10.47 20.11 -5.19
C LYS A 59 9.76 20.42 -6.51
N MET A 60 8.58 21.02 -6.44
CA MET A 60 7.81 21.47 -7.61
C MET A 60 8.36 22.77 -8.22
N ARG A 61 9.37 23.41 -7.60
CA ARG A 61 9.96 24.70 -8.01
C ARG A 61 8.93 25.83 -8.12
N ILE A 62 7.90 25.79 -7.27
CA ILE A 62 6.87 26.83 -7.20
C ILE A 62 7.32 27.95 -6.27
N ILE A 63 8.12 27.61 -5.26
CA ILE A 63 8.73 28.49 -4.25
C ILE A 63 10.21 28.12 -4.15
#